data_AF-A0AAD9E8R9-F1
#
_entry.id   AF-A0AAD9E8R9-F1
#
_cell.length_a   1.000
_cell.length_b   1.000
_cell.length_c   1.000
_cell.angle_alpha   90.00
_cell.angle_beta   90.00
_cell.angle_gamma   90.00
#
_symmetry.space_group_name_H-M   'P 1'
#
loop_
_entity.id
_entity.type
_entity.pdbx_description
1 polymer ?
#
loop_
_entity_poly.entity_id
_entity_poly.type
_entity_poly.pdbx_seq_one_letter_code
_entity_poly.pdbx_strand_id
1 'polypeptide(L)'
;MAEIICDGVSAPLPGRCAFYVVKKKRYCKMIVGNGKTFCGEHANADHDSERRRIPCPLDPKHTVFEDSLAKHMKKCNSKDKPKPIYYIKDINAGPIKEEENFQNEVSIADRTKEELDGLIAKMRTAFQGLNAKLHSDILSHPALHEALNDPKNGNFAFKHLRQQASILGHMEALKLLGPDNCYIEFGAGKGKLSHWIHVALQKAENVHFLLVERSSTRFKVDGKHKNTDSTFDRLQVDIQHLDLRRVPFVREKGPPVIAVGKHLCGAATDLALRCLFETNIKNQDEQPPPKRIKLSQGTEDNTSSPPLSREAGEQGELVVSGLSIALCCHHRCDWRHYVGKDFFRERGLGPQEFFAFQRMSSWATCGMSRVARTPKNSQGNANATDEQEEVEHEDSCETIPENFNSTVSAEEREHIGRLCKTLIDHGRLHYLQQKGFKPSLRYYTSRDVSLENVLLTAVPILKS
;
A
#
# COMPACT_ATOMS: atom_id res chain seq x y z
N MET A 1 -33.65 23.33 36.09
CA MET A 1 -32.32 22.72 35.84
C MET A 1 -32.34 22.20 34.41
N ALA A 2 -31.42 22.66 33.56
CA ALA A 2 -31.35 22.19 32.17
C ALA A 2 -30.92 20.72 32.15
N GLU A 3 -31.64 19.86 31.42
CA GLU A 3 -31.24 18.48 31.20
C GLU A 3 -29.88 18.45 30.49
N ILE A 4 -28.89 17.83 31.13
CA ILE A 4 -27.57 17.63 30.52
C ILE A 4 -27.75 16.58 29.43
N ILE A 5 -27.74 17.02 28.16
CA ILE A 5 -27.82 16.14 27.01
C ILE A 5 -26.47 15.40 26.87
N CYS A 6 -26.44 14.13 27.27
CA CYS A 6 -25.29 13.25 27.08
C CYS A 6 -25.24 12.74 25.63
N ASP A 7 -24.85 13.60 24.70
CA ASP A 7 -24.74 13.32 23.25
C ASP A 7 -23.36 12.77 22.82
N GLY A 8 -22.40 12.70 23.73
CA GLY A 8 -21.01 12.33 23.45
C GLY A 8 -20.17 13.45 22.84
N VAL A 9 -20.70 14.67 22.71
CA VAL A 9 -20.03 15.87 22.20
C VAL A 9 -19.96 16.94 23.29
N SER A 10 -21.09 17.26 23.90
CA SER A 10 -21.25 18.24 24.98
C SER A 10 -20.99 17.60 26.36
N ALA A 11 -21.39 16.34 26.52
CA ALA A 11 -21.12 15.53 27.71
C ALA A 11 -20.84 14.06 27.32
N PRO A 12 -20.08 13.29 28.13
CA PRO A 12 -19.82 11.89 27.83
C PRO A 12 -21.11 11.06 27.85
N LEU A 13 -21.18 10.06 26.97
CA LEU A 13 -22.29 9.11 26.95
C LEU A 13 -22.32 8.30 28.27
N PRO A 14 -23.50 7.89 28.76
CA PRO A 14 -23.60 7.07 29.96
C PRO A 14 -22.73 5.80 29.86
N GLY A 15 -21.93 5.52 30.90
CA GLY A 15 -21.01 4.37 30.94
C GLY A 15 -19.84 4.45 29.95
N ARG A 16 -19.55 5.63 29.39
CA ARG A 16 -18.40 5.88 28.51
C ARG A 16 -17.40 6.83 29.15
N CYS A 17 -16.17 6.78 28.64
CA CYS A 17 -15.03 7.51 29.16
C CYS A 17 -15.22 9.03 29.07
N ALA A 18 -14.98 9.74 30.19
CA ALA A 18 -15.09 11.18 30.29
C ALA A 18 -13.93 11.96 29.63
N PHE A 19 -12.99 11.29 28.95
CA PHE A 19 -11.88 11.96 28.28
C PHE A 19 -12.33 12.65 26.99
N TYR A 20 -12.07 13.95 26.86
CA TYR A 20 -12.37 14.71 25.65
C TYR A 20 -11.25 14.57 24.62
N VAL A 21 -11.57 13.97 23.46
CA VAL A 21 -10.60 13.77 22.37
C VAL A 21 -10.59 15.03 21.49
N VAL A 22 -9.70 15.97 21.80
CA VAL A 22 -9.60 17.29 21.13
C VAL A 22 -9.58 17.16 19.60
N LYS A 23 -8.73 16.28 19.05
CA LYS A 23 -8.62 16.05 17.59
C LYS A 23 -9.94 15.62 16.94
N LYS A 24 -10.79 14.90 17.68
CA LYS A 24 -12.07 14.37 17.20
C LYS A 24 -13.27 15.21 17.64
N LYS A 25 -13.05 16.30 18.38
CA LYS A 25 -14.06 17.22 18.94
C LYS A 25 -15.23 16.50 19.63
N ARG A 26 -14.93 15.43 20.39
CA ARG A 26 -15.93 14.61 21.07
C ARG A 26 -15.34 13.84 22.24
N TYR A 27 -16.20 13.39 23.16
CA TYR A 27 -15.80 12.49 24.24
C TYR A 27 -15.45 11.09 23.73
N CYS A 28 -14.57 10.41 24.47
CA CYS A 28 -14.14 9.06 24.19
C CYS A 28 -15.32 8.08 24.32
N LYS A 29 -15.56 7.28 23.29
CA LYS A 29 -16.67 6.31 23.24
C LYS A 29 -16.34 4.96 23.89
N MET A 30 -15.17 4.82 24.49
CA MET A 30 -14.74 3.57 25.12
C MET A 30 -15.49 3.35 26.43
N ILE A 31 -15.80 2.09 26.73
CA ILE A 31 -16.50 1.69 27.96
C ILE A 31 -15.56 1.87 29.15
N VAL A 32 -16.10 2.35 30.27
CA VAL A 32 -15.39 2.42 31.55
C VAL A 32 -15.64 1.16 32.37
N GLY A 33 -14.68 0.76 33.20
CA GLY A 33 -14.93 -0.29 34.19
C GLY A 33 -15.89 0.21 35.28
N ASN A 34 -16.55 -0.70 35.99
CA ASN A 34 -17.42 -0.35 37.10
C ASN A 34 -16.71 0.57 38.10
N GLY A 35 -17.33 1.70 38.44
CA GLY A 35 -16.79 2.70 39.36
C GLY A 35 -15.67 3.59 38.82
N LYS A 36 -15.37 3.54 37.52
CA LYS A 36 -14.30 4.37 36.91
C LYS A 36 -14.83 5.45 35.99
N THR A 37 -14.13 6.57 35.92
CA THR A 37 -14.47 7.74 35.09
C THR A 37 -13.86 7.65 33.69
N PHE A 38 -12.73 6.95 33.54
CA PHE A 38 -11.99 6.83 32.28
C PHE A 38 -11.80 5.38 31.82
N CYS A 39 -11.67 5.17 30.51
CA CYS A 39 -11.38 3.85 29.94
C CYS A 39 -9.91 3.47 30.16
N GLY A 40 -9.56 2.21 29.90
CA GLY A 40 -8.19 1.70 30.11
C GLY A 40 -7.08 2.48 29.38
N GLU A 41 -7.38 3.13 28.25
CA GLU A 41 -6.43 3.97 27.51
C GLU A 41 -6.25 5.37 28.10
N HIS A 42 -7.30 5.92 28.73
CA HIS A 42 -7.29 7.25 29.35
C HIS A 42 -7.27 7.19 30.88
N ALA A 43 -6.97 6.03 31.46
CA ALA A 43 -6.96 5.82 32.91
C ALA A 43 -5.97 6.77 33.64
N ASN A 44 -4.96 7.28 32.95
CA ASN A 44 -3.99 8.24 33.48
C ASN A 44 -4.54 9.67 33.62
N ALA A 45 -5.71 9.96 33.03
CA ALA A 45 -6.40 11.23 33.23
C ALA A 45 -7.11 11.27 34.60
N ASP A 46 -7.19 10.12 35.28
CA ASP A 46 -7.67 10.00 36.66
C ASP A 46 -6.48 10.14 37.61
N HIS A 47 -6.46 11.19 38.43
CA HIS A 47 -5.43 11.37 39.45
C HIS A 47 -5.57 10.38 40.63
N ASP A 48 -6.71 9.67 40.72
CA ASP A 48 -7.06 8.71 41.79
C ASP A 48 -6.73 7.25 41.44
N SER A 49 -5.95 6.99 40.39
CA SER A 49 -5.59 5.62 40.03
C SER A 49 -4.41 5.08 40.86
N GLU A 50 -4.67 4.10 41.74
CA GLU A 50 -3.63 3.39 42.52
C GLU A 50 -2.53 2.74 41.67
N ARG A 51 -2.75 2.55 40.36
CA ARG A 51 -1.81 1.88 39.45
C ARG A 51 -1.21 2.88 38.47
N ARG A 52 0.07 3.19 38.65
CA ARG A 52 0.86 4.04 37.76
C ARG A 52 1.06 3.40 36.39
N ARG A 53 0.77 4.13 35.31
CA ARG A 53 1.22 3.77 33.96
C ARG A 53 2.43 4.61 33.56
N ILE A 54 3.32 3.99 32.81
CA ILE A 54 4.51 4.60 32.21
C ILE A 54 4.47 4.41 30.69
N PRO A 55 5.12 5.29 29.91
CA PRO A 55 5.36 5.04 28.49
C PRO A 55 6.10 3.72 28.29
N CYS A 56 5.75 2.97 27.25
CA CYS A 56 6.45 1.72 26.95
C CYS A 56 7.90 2.01 26.50
N PRO A 57 8.91 1.33 27.07
CA PRO A 57 10.31 1.51 26.68
C PRO A 57 10.63 1.18 25.22
N LEU A 58 9.83 0.30 24.59
CA LEU A 58 9.99 -0.08 23.19
C LEU A 58 9.26 0.85 22.21
N ASP A 59 8.24 1.59 22.68
CA ASP A 59 7.46 2.53 21.87
C ASP A 59 6.72 3.51 22.80
N PRO A 60 7.22 4.75 22.95
CA PRO A 60 6.59 5.74 23.82
C PRO A 60 5.16 6.14 23.40
N LYS A 61 4.67 5.73 22.22
CA LYS A 61 3.31 6.05 21.74
C LYS A 61 2.22 5.31 22.50
N HIS A 62 2.54 4.24 23.24
CA HIS A 62 1.59 3.57 24.12
C HIS A 62 2.10 3.50 25.56
N THR A 63 1.16 3.31 26.49
CA THR A 63 1.46 3.25 27.93
C THR A 63 1.13 1.88 28.51
N VAL A 64 1.82 1.53 29.60
CA VAL A 64 1.71 0.23 30.27
C VAL A 64 1.71 0.45 31.77
N PHE A 65 1.01 -0.39 32.53
CA PHE A 65 1.13 -0.33 33.98
C PHE A 65 2.55 -0.71 34.40
N GLU A 66 3.14 0.10 35.28
CA GLU A 66 4.51 -0.06 35.77
C GLU A 66 4.72 -1.46 36.39
N ASP A 67 3.75 -1.89 37.21
CA ASP A 67 3.70 -3.23 37.83
C ASP A 67 3.63 -4.40 36.82
N SER A 68 3.23 -4.12 35.57
CA SER A 68 3.00 -5.10 34.52
C SER A 68 4.01 -4.98 33.38
N LEU A 69 5.01 -4.09 33.52
CA LEU A 69 6.01 -3.82 32.48
C LEU A 69 6.71 -5.10 32.02
N ALA A 70 7.18 -5.93 32.97
CA ALA A 70 7.87 -7.18 32.64
C ALA A 70 7.00 -8.16 31.83
N LYS A 71 5.70 -8.26 32.16
CA LYS A 71 4.74 -9.08 31.39
C LYS A 71 4.47 -8.46 30.03
N HIS A 72 4.35 -7.14 29.95
CA HIS A 72 4.15 -6.43 28.69
C HIS A 72 5.35 -6.57 27.76
N MET A 73 6.60 -6.42 28.22
CA MET A 73 7.82 -6.56 27.41
C MET A 73 7.93 -7.91 26.68
N LYS A 74 7.35 -8.98 27.24
CA LYS A 74 7.29 -10.29 26.59
C LYS A 74 6.33 -10.34 25.39
N LYS A 75 5.26 -9.54 25.42
CA LYS A 75 4.16 -9.55 24.44
C LYS A 75 3.97 -8.21 23.70
N CYS A 76 4.91 -7.28 23.87
CA CYS A 76 4.82 -5.97 23.27
C CYS A 76 4.86 -6.10 21.76
N ASN A 77 3.91 -5.47 21.07
CA ASN A 77 3.86 -5.49 19.61
C ASN A 77 5.06 -4.78 18.98
N SER A 78 5.66 -3.82 19.70
CA SER A 78 6.84 -3.04 19.29
C SER A 78 8.16 -3.77 19.56
N LYS A 79 8.13 -5.00 20.06
CA LYS A 79 9.32 -5.84 20.20
C LYS A 79 9.81 -6.26 18.82
N ASP A 80 11.13 -6.19 18.61
CA ASP A 80 11.76 -6.73 17.41
C ASP A 80 11.43 -8.21 17.24
N LYS A 81 10.81 -8.52 16.11
CA LYS A 81 10.49 -9.88 15.70
C LYS A 81 11.63 -10.41 14.83
N PRO A 82 11.97 -11.71 14.92
CA PRO A 82 12.90 -12.31 13.97
C PRO A 82 12.38 -12.08 12.55
N LYS A 83 13.26 -11.57 11.70
CA LYS A 83 12.93 -11.30 10.31
C LYS A 83 12.80 -12.63 9.55
N PRO A 84 11.78 -12.80 8.70
CA PRO A 84 11.60 -14.03 7.95
C PRO A 84 12.72 -14.22 6.91
N ILE A 85 12.91 -15.45 6.42
CA ILE A 85 14.00 -15.79 5.48
C ILE A 85 13.97 -15.00 4.16
N TYR A 86 12.79 -14.52 3.76
CA TYR A 86 12.55 -13.72 2.57
C TYR A 86 12.72 -12.22 2.81
N TYR A 87 13.15 -11.81 4.00
CA TYR A 87 13.53 -10.43 4.29
C TYR A 87 14.97 -10.18 3.88
N ILE A 88 15.18 -9.25 2.95
CA ILE A 88 16.49 -8.65 2.65
C ILE A 88 16.32 -7.14 2.69
N LYS A 89 17.04 -6.46 3.60
CA LYS A 89 16.89 -5.02 3.79
C LYS A 89 17.14 -4.29 2.47
N ASP A 90 16.22 -3.38 2.14
CA ASP A 90 16.28 -2.47 0.98
C ASP A 90 16.49 -3.11 -0.39
N ILE A 91 16.24 -4.42 -0.57
CA ILE A 91 16.50 -5.12 -1.83
C ILE A 91 15.75 -4.50 -3.02
N ASN A 92 14.53 -3.99 -2.78
CA ASN A 92 13.70 -3.37 -3.80
C ASN A 92 13.72 -1.84 -3.75
N ALA A 93 14.54 -1.22 -2.88
CA ALA A 93 14.52 0.22 -2.67
C ALA A 93 15.16 1.02 -3.82
N GLY A 94 15.87 0.37 -4.74
CA GLY A 94 16.69 1.06 -5.74
C GLY A 94 17.99 1.65 -5.16
N PRO A 95 18.85 2.23 -6.01
CA PRO A 95 20.19 2.68 -5.62
C PRO A 95 20.17 3.95 -4.75
N ILE A 96 20.97 3.95 -3.67
CA ILE A 96 21.12 5.09 -2.73
C ILE A 96 21.88 6.27 -3.34
N LYS A 97 22.81 6.02 -4.28
CA LYS A 97 23.68 7.06 -4.88
C LYS A 97 22.94 8.22 -5.55
N GLU A 98 21.65 8.06 -5.83
CA GLU A 98 20.80 9.10 -6.39
C GLU A 98 20.02 9.90 -5.32
N GLU A 99 20.38 9.83 -4.03
CA GLU A 99 19.75 10.61 -2.94
C GLU A 99 20.60 11.81 -2.47
N GLU A 100 21.92 11.78 -2.64
CA GLU A 100 22.85 12.64 -1.87
C GLU A 100 22.78 14.15 -2.20
N ASN A 101 22.01 14.60 -3.21
CA ASN A 101 21.99 16.00 -3.65
C ASN A 101 20.61 16.71 -3.63
N PHE A 102 19.56 16.16 -3.00
CA PHE A 102 18.19 16.72 -3.11
C PHE A 102 17.70 17.52 -1.90
N GLN A 103 18.60 18.00 -1.03
CA GLN A 103 18.27 18.68 0.24
C GLN A 103 17.47 20.01 0.12
N ASN A 104 17.08 20.44 -1.08
CA ASN A 104 16.30 21.65 -1.32
C ASN A 104 14.99 21.33 -2.06
N GLU A 105 14.14 20.49 -1.47
CA GLU A 105 12.76 20.31 -1.96
C GLU A 105 11.92 21.55 -1.65
N VAL A 106 11.59 22.33 -2.68
CA VAL A 106 10.70 23.49 -2.57
C VAL A 106 9.26 23.02 -2.73
N SER A 107 8.42 23.31 -1.71
CA SER A 107 6.97 23.09 -1.75
C SER A 107 6.35 23.76 -2.97
N ILE A 108 5.26 23.22 -3.51
CA ILE A 108 4.51 23.89 -4.58
C ILE A 108 4.01 25.27 -4.13
N ALA A 109 3.72 25.44 -2.83
CA ALA A 109 3.30 26.70 -2.23
C ALA A 109 4.36 27.81 -2.30
N ASP A 110 5.64 27.43 -2.35
CA ASP A 110 6.77 28.36 -2.27
C ASP A 110 7.37 28.68 -3.65
N ARG A 111 6.83 28.09 -4.72
CA ARG A 111 7.28 28.32 -6.09
C ARG A 111 6.67 29.57 -6.70
N THR A 112 7.44 30.29 -7.50
CA THR A 112 6.91 31.42 -8.27
C THR A 112 6.04 30.93 -9.43
N LYS A 113 5.25 31.83 -10.00
CA LYS A 113 4.43 31.52 -11.18
C LYS A 113 5.30 31.12 -12.37
N GLU A 114 6.40 31.83 -12.58
CA GLU A 114 7.34 31.61 -13.69
C GLU A 114 8.00 30.22 -13.58
N GLU A 115 8.37 29.79 -12.37
CA GLU A 115 8.89 28.45 -12.13
C GLU A 115 7.86 27.37 -12.46
N LEU A 116 6.60 27.60 -12.07
CA LEU A 116 5.51 26.67 -12.30
C LEU A 116 5.13 26.57 -13.78
N ASP A 117 5.08 27.70 -14.49
CA ASP A 117 4.89 27.74 -15.94
C ASP A 117 6.04 27.02 -16.66
N GLY A 118 7.28 27.18 -16.19
CA GLY A 118 8.44 26.43 -16.68
C GLY A 118 8.32 24.91 -16.49
N LEU A 119 7.84 24.47 -15.32
CA LEU A 119 7.56 23.06 -15.05
C LEU A 119 6.45 22.50 -15.95
N ILE A 120 5.36 23.26 -16.15
CA ILE A 120 4.27 22.87 -17.05
C ILE A 120 4.76 22.79 -18.50
N ALA A 121 5.62 23.71 -18.94
CA ALA A 121 6.23 23.66 -20.27
C ALA A 121 7.14 22.45 -20.46
N LYS A 122 7.98 22.12 -19.47
CA LYS A 122 8.80 20.89 -19.46
C LYS A 122 7.92 19.64 -19.53
N MET A 123 6.85 19.58 -18.72
CA MET A 123 5.90 18.48 -18.74
C MET A 123 5.26 18.31 -20.14
N ARG A 124 4.73 19.40 -20.73
CA ARG A 124 4.13 19.39 -22.07
C ARG A 124 5.14 18.95 -23.16
N THR A 125 6.40 19.36 -23.02
CA THR A 125 7.48 18.93 -23.92
C THR A 125 7.77 17.44 -23.77
N ALA A 126 7.85 16.93 -22.54
CA ALA A 126 8.02 15.51 -22.25
C ALA A 126 6.87 14.65 -22.80
N PHE A 127 5.69 15.22 -23.03
CA PHE A 127 4.55 14.55 -23.68
C PHE A 127 4.63 14.45 -25.20
N GLN A 128 5.51 15.20 -25.86
CA GLN A 128 5.61 15.18 -27.33
C GLN A 128 5.97 13.76 -27.83
N GLY A 129 5.21 13.24 -28.78
CA GLY A 129 5.40 11.88 -29.29
C GLY A 129 4.96 10.75 -28.36
N LEU A 130 4.33 11.04 -27.21
CA LEU A 130 3.66 10.01 -26.40
C LEU A 130 2.21 9.83 -26.86
N ASN A 131 1.79 8.59 -27.03
CA ASN A 131 0.37 8.27 -27.10
C ASN A 131 -0.23 8.27 -25.69
N ALA A 132 -0.55 9.46 -25.18
CA ALA A 132 -1.10 9.65 -23.84
C ALA A 132 -2.61 9.41 -23.75
N LYS A 133 -3.27 9.03 -24.87
CA LYS A 133 -4.72 8.83 -24.89
C LYS A 133 -5.06 7.47 -24.28
N LEU A 134 -5.54 7.51 -23.04
CA LEU A 134 -6.09 6.35 -22.36
C LEU A 134 -7.47 6.01 -22.92
N HIS A 135 -7.67 4.74 -23.28
CA HIS A 135 -8.96 4.21 -23.66
C HIS A 135 -9.76 3.81 -22.41
N SER A 136 -11.06 4.06 -22.43
CA SER A 136 -11.98 3.53 -21.43
C SER A 136 -12.36 2.11 -21.83
N ASP A 137 -12.06 1.16 -20.96
CA ASP A 137 -12.31 -0.26 -21.15
C ASP A 137 -12.79 -0.81 -19.80
N ILE A 138 -14.10 -0.75 -19.55
CA ILE A 138 -14.69 -1.14 -18.26
C ILE A 138 -15.26 -2.53 -18.43
N LEU A 139 -14.47 -3.52 -18.03
CA LEU A 139 -14.88 -4.92 -18.03
C LEU A 139 -15.56 -5.27 -16.69
N SER A 140 -16.19 -6.44 -16.63
CA SER A 140 -16.74 -6.97 -15.39
C SER A 140 -16.71 -8.49 -15.42
N HIS A 141 -16.17 -9.11 -14.37
CA HIS A 141 -16.08 -10.56 -14.28
C HIS A 141 -17.35 -11.18 -13.65
N PRO A 142 -17.90 -12.27 -14.22
CA PRO A 142 -19.12 -12.93 -13.72
C PRO A 142 -19.06 -13.38 -12.26
N ALA A 143 -17.86 -13.71 -11.75
CA ALA A 143 -17.67 -14.15 -10.36
C ALA A 143 -18.18 -13.14 -9.30
N LEU A 144 -18.30 -11.85 -9.65
CA LEU A 144 -18.82 -10.82 -8.75
C LEU A 144 -20.28 -10.45 -9.03
N HIS A 145 -20.95 -11.06 -10.01
CA HIS A 145 -22.28 -10.63 -10.45
C HIS A 145 -23.32 -10.70 -9.32
N GLU A 146 -23.32 -11.77 -8.53
CA GLU A 146 -24.23 -11.90 -7.38
C GLU A 146 -23.95 -10.81 -6.33
N ALA A 147 -22.69 -10.63 -5.93
CA ALA A 147 -22.32 -9.60 -4.96
C ALA A 147 -22.60 -8.18 -5.46
N LEU A 148 -22.43 -7.92 -6.76
CA LEU A 148 -22.76 -6.64 -7.39
C LEU A 148 -24.27 -6.36 -7.48
N ASN A 149 -25.12 -7.35 -7.23
CA ASN A 149 -26.57 -7.19 -7.24
C ASN A 149 -27.20 -7.39 -5.86
N ASP A 150 -26.40 -7.69 -4.82
CA ASP A 150 -26.92 -7.87 -3.46
C ASP A 150 -27.36 -6.51 -2.87
N PRO A 151 -28.67 -6.31 -2.61
CA PRO A 151 -29.19 -5.05 -2.09
C PRO A 151 -28.73 -4.73 -0.67
N LYS A 152 -28.11 -5.69 0.04
CA LYS A 152 -27.53 -5.47 1.37
C LYS A 152 -26.20 -4.73 1.33
N ASN A 153 -25.56 -4.63 0.16
CA ASN A 153 -24.30 -3.93 0.03
C ASN A 153 -24.51 -2.41 0.11
N GLY A 154 -23.72 -1.74 0.94
CA GLY A 154 -23.68 -0.27 0.96
C GLY A 154 -22.91 0.30 -0.24
N ASN A 155 -23.06 1.60 -0.51
CA ASN A 155 -22.37 2.30 -1.62
C ASN A 155 -20.85 2.09 -1.64
N PHE A 156 -20.21 2.05 -0.46
CA PHE A 156 -18.78 1.79 -0.33
C PHE A 156 -18.42 0.36 -0.77
N ALA A 157 -19.20 -0.63 -0.37
CA ALA A 157 -19.02 -2.00 -0.81
C ALA A 157 -19.20 -2.11 -2.33
N PHE A 158 -20.19 -1.42 -2.91
CA PHE A 158 -20.40 -1.36 -4.36
C PHE A 158 -19.21 -0.78 -5.12
N LYS A 159 -18.65 0.35 -4.68
CA LYS A 159 -17.44 0.94 -5.27
C LYS A 159 -16.31 -0.08 -5.34
N HIS A 160 -16.05 -0.74 -4.20
CA HIS A 160 -15.00 -1.74 -4.08
C HIS A 160 -15.25 -2.97 -4.96
N LEU A 161 -16.50 -3.43 -5.06
CA LEU A 161 -16.89 -4.58 -5.89
C LEU A 161 -16.75 -4.26 -7.38
N ARG A 162 -17.20 -3.09 -7.84
CA ARG A 162 -17.07 -2.67 -9.25
C ARG A 162 -15.60 -2.60 -9.68
N GLN A 163 -14.73 -2.06 -8.83
CA GLN A 163 -13.29 -2.04 -9.08
C GLN A 163 -12.71 -3.45 -9.22
N GLN A 164 -13.02 -4.36 -8.28
CA GLN A 164 -12.52 -5.74 -8.32
C GLN A 164 -13.05 -6.51 -9.53
N ALA A 165 -14.34 -6.35 -9.84
CA ALA A 165 -14.97 -7.01 -10.98
C ALA A 165 -14.30 -6.60 -12.30
N SER A 166 -13.96 -5.32 -12.44
CA SER A 166 -13.26 -4.84 -13.63
C SER A 166 -11.81 -5.31 -13.69
N ILE A 167 -11.07 -5.29 -12.58
CA ILE A 167 -9.70 -5.84 -12.52
C ILE A 167 -9.71 -7.32 -12.97
N LEU A 168 -10.62 -8.14 -12.44
CA LEU A 168 -10.75 -9.54 -12.84
C LEU A 168 -11.17 -9.70 -14.30
N GLY A 169 -12.06 -8.84 -14.81
CA GLY A 169 -12.47 -8.86 -16.21
C GLY A 169 -11.28 -8.62 -17.16
N HIS A 170 -10.37 -7.73 -16.79
CA HIS A 170 -9.12 -7.52 -17.54
C HIS A 170 -8.16 -8.70 -17.42
N MET A 171 -8.05 -9.31 -16.24
CA MET A 171 -7.22 -10.51 -16.06
C MET A 171 -7.72 -11.66 -16.95
N GLU A 172 -9.03 -11.88 -17.02
CA GLU A 172 -9.65 -12.86 -17.91
C GLU A 172 -9.36 -12.55 -19.38
N ALA A 173 -9.58 -11.31 -19.82
CA ALA A 173 -9.31 -10.88 -21.19
C ALA A 173 -7.83 -11.04 -21.60
N LEU A 174 -6.91 -10.95 -20.63
CA LEU A 174 -5.48 -11.15 -20.83
C LEU A 174 -5.02 -12.60 -20.60
N LYS A 175 -5.94 -13.53 -20.33
CA LYS A 175 -5.65 -14.94 -20.01
C LYS A 175 -4.72 -15.13 -18.82
N LEU A 176 -4.86 -14.26 -17.82
CA LEU A 176 -4.14 -14.32 -16.55
C LEU A 176 -4.86 -15.16 -15.48
N LEU A 177 -6.09 -15.61 -15.75
CA LEU A 177 -6.84 -16.50 -14.87
C LEU A 177 -6.68 -17.94 -15.35
N GLY A 178 -6.06 -18.81 -14.55
CA GLY A 178 -5.81 -20.19 -14.93
C GLY A 178 -5.10 -21.02 -13.86
N PRO A 179 -5.02 -22.35 -14.07
CA PRO A 179 -4.35 -23.29 -13.15
C PRO A 179 -2.83 -23.07 -13.12
N ASP A 180 -2.16 -23.73 -12.18
CA ASP A 180 -0.69 -23.78 -12.04
C ASP A 180 -0.01 -22.41 -11.84
N ASN A 181 -0.77 -21.38 -11.45
CA ASN A 181 -0.27 -20.03 -11.20
C ASN A 181 -0.22 -19.70 -9.71
N CYS A 182 0.74 -18.85 -9.35
CA CYS A 182 0.80 -18.19 -8.07
C CYS A 182 0.38 -16.71 -8.18
N TYR A 183 -0.77 -16.36 -7.62
CA TYR A 183 -1.28 -14.99 -7.58
C TYR A 183 -0.69 -14.23 -6.39
N ILE A 184 0.02 -13.14 -6.66
CA ILE A 184 0.65 -12.31 -5.65
C ILE A 184 -0.13 -11.01 -5.52
N GLU A 185 -0.87 -10.83 -4.43
CA GLU A 185 -1.56 -9.58 -4.11
C GLU A 185 -0.62 -8.67 -3.30
N PHE A 186 -0.07 -7.65 -3.95
CA PHE A 186 0.73 -6.62 -3.29
C PHE A 186 -0.18 -5.58 -2.64
N GLY A 187 0.10 -5.25 -1.38
CA GLY A 187 -0.77 -4.34 -0.61
C GLY A 187 -2.13 -4.97 -0.33
N ALA A 188 -2.13 -6.24 0.09
CA ALA A 188 -3.33 -7.06 0.11
C ALA A 188 -4.41 -6.57 1.08
N GLY A 189 -4.09 -5.76 2.10
CA GLY A 189 -5.07 -5.27 3.05
C GLY A 189 -5.88 -6.41 3.68
N LYS A 190 -7.20 -6.42 3.42
CA LYS A 190 -8.14 -7.46 3.87
C LYS A 190 -8.13 -8.75 3.02
N GLY A 191 -7.43 -8.79 1.88
CA GLY A 191 -7.29 -9.94 0.96
C GLY A 191 -8.45 -10.15 -0.01
N LYS A 192 -9.25 -9.10 -0.27
CA LYS A 192 -10.49 -9.23 -1.04
C LYS A 192 -10.24 -9.51 -2.53
N LEU A 193 -9.16 -9.00 -3.13
CA LEU A 193 -8.90 -9.24 -4.55
C LEU A 193 -8.54 -10.71 -4.78
N SER A 194 -7.62 -11.28 -3.98
CA SER A 194 -7.30 -12.71 -3.99
C SER A 194 -8.53 -13.59 -3.73
N HIS A 195 -9.41 -13.19 -2.82
CA HIS A 195 -10.67 -13.88 -2.59
C HIS A 195 -11.51 -14.00 -3.86
N TRP A 196 -11.69 -12.91 -4.61
CA TRP A 196 -12.48 -12.96 -5.83
C TRP A 196 -11.79 -13.72 -6.96
N ILE A 197 -10.46 -13.65 -7.06
CA ILE A 197 -9.70 -14.47 -8.02
C ILE A 197 -9.92 -15.96 -7.69
N HIS A 198 -9.87 -16.34 -6.41
CA HIS A 198 -10.17 -17.70 -5.99
C HIS A 198 -11.61 -18.12 -6.31
N VAL A 199 -12.60 -17.23 -6.13
CA VAL A 199 -14.00 -17.51 -6.55
C VAL A 199 -14.09 -17.72 -8.06
N ALA A 200 -13.37 -16.93 -8.86
CA ALA A 200 -13.32 -17.12 -10.31
C ALA A 200 -12.63 -18.45 -10.72
N LEU A 201 -11.71 -18.94 -9.90
CA LEU A 201 -10.87 -20.11 -10.16
C LEU A 201 -11.28 -21.37 -9.37
N GLN A 202 -12.51 -21.47 -8.89
CA GLN A 202 -12.97 -22.62 -8.07
C GLN A 202 -12.78 -23.99 -8.73
N LYS A 203 -12.68 -24.04 -10.05
CA LYS A 203 -12.47 -25.27 -10.84
C LYS A 203 -11.02 -25.48 -11.28
N ALA A 204 -10.13 -24.54 -10.99
CA ALA A 204 -8.73 -24.62 -11.38
C ALA A 204 -7.91 -25.33 -10.30
N GLU A 205 -7.02 -26.21 -10.74
CA GLU A 205 -6.11 -26.95 -9.87
C GLU A 205 -4.79 -26.19 -9.69
N ASN A 206 -4.05 -26.53 -8.62
CA ASN A 206 -2.71 -26.00 -8.35
C ASN A 206 -2.60 -24.47 -8.31
N VAL A 207 -3.62 -23.79 -7.78
CA VAL A 207 -3.61 -22.33 -7.63
C VAL A 207 -3.10 -21.95 -6.24
N HIS A 208 -2.16 -21.02 -6.17
CA HIS A 208 -1.63 -20.50 -4.91
C HIS A 208 -1.81 -18.98 -4.81
N PHE A 209 -2.05 -18.49 -3.60
CA PHE A 209 -2.26 -17.08 -3.31
C PHE A 209 -1.24 -16.59 -2.26
N LEU A 210 -0.38 -15.64 -2.66
CA LEU A 210 0.55 -14.94 -1.78
C LEU A 210 0.06 -13.51 -1.52
N LEU A 211 -0.31 -13.21 -0.28
CA LEU A 211 -0.80 -11.90 0.13
C LEU A 211 0.33 -11.14 0.84
N VAL A 212 0.83 -10.08 0.22
CA VAL A 212 1.91 -9.26 0.77
C VAL A 212 1.34 -7.99 1.39
N GLU A 213 1.59 -7.79 2.68
CA GLU A 213 1.08 -6.65 3.42
C GLU A 213 2.05 -6.25 4.54
N ARG A 214 2.34 -4.95 4.69
CA ARG A 214 3.24 -4.46 5.74
C ARG A 214 2.57 -4.46 7.12
N SER A 215 1.26 -4.20 7.16
CA SER A 215 0.50 -3.99 8.39
C SER A 215 -0.34 -5.20 8.82
N SER A 216 -0.59 -5.33 10.12
CA SER A 216 -1.60 -6.30 10.57
C SER A 216 -3.01 -5.75 10.32
N THR A 217 -3.77 -6.40 9.45
CA THR A 217 -5.18 -6.05 9.18
C THR A 217 -6.16 -6.90 10.00
N ARG A 218 -7.29 -6.32 10.41
CA ARG A 218 -8.41 -7.06 11.01
C ARG A 218 -9.38 -7.50 9.91
N PHE A 219 -10.22 -8.50 10.21
CA PHE A 219 -11.24 -9.01 9.28
C PHE A 219 -10.69 -9.51 7.94
N LYS A 220 -9.54 -10.17 7.98
CA LYS A 220 -8.93 -10.83 6.82
C LYS A 220 -9.86 -11.93 6.31
N VAL A 221 -10.00 -12.02 4.98
CA VAL A 221 -10.86 -13.05 4.36
C VAL A 221 -10.12 -14.38 4.16
N ASP A 222 -8.81 -14.42 4.36
CA ASP A 222 -7.93 -15.58 4.18
C ASP A 222 -8.47 -16.84 4.90
N GLY A 223 -9.00 -16.67 6.11
CA GLY A 223 -9.51 -17.77 6.93
C GLY A 223 -10.73 -18.49 6.36
N LYS A 224 -11.39 -17.93 5.34
CA LYS A 224 -12.54 -18.54 4.66
C LYS A 224 -12.14 -19.64 3.67
N HIS A 225 -10.85 -19.78 3.37
CA HIS A 225 -10.34 -20.62 2.27
C HIS A 225 -9.57 -21.87 2.72
N LYS A 226 -9.68 -22.27 3.99
CA LYS A 226 -8.90 -23.40 4.55
C LYS A 226 -9.28 -24.81 4.03
N ASN A 227 -10.33 -24.93 3.20
CA ASN A 227 -10.92 -26.21 2.79
C ASN A 227 -10.88 -26.47 1.27
N THR A 228 -10.06 -25.75 0.49
CA THR A 228 -9.98 -25.91 -0.97
C THR A 228 -8.56 -26.26 -1.40
N ASP A 229 -8.39 -26.85 -2.60
CA ASP A 229 -7.07 -27.14 -3.20
C ASP A 229 -6.22 -25.88 -3.47
N SER A 230 -6.78 -24.69 -3.21
CA SER A 230 -6.06 -23.43 -3.22
C SER A 230 -5.41 -23.13 -1.88
N THR A 231 -4.14 -22.76 -1.91
CA THR A 231 -3.37 -22.42 -0.71
C THR A 231 -3.21 -20.90 -0.58
N PHE A 232 -3.50 -20.36 0.62
CA PHE A 232 -3.42 -18.94 0.94
C PHE A 232 -2.33 -18.68 1.98
N ASP A 233 -1.26 -18.01 1.58
CA ASP A 233 -0.15 -17.60 2.43
C ASP A 233 -0.09 -16.08 2.52
N ARG A 234 0.02 -15.54 3.73
CA ARG A 234 0.13 -14.09 3.96
C ARG A 234 1.48 -13.73 4.54
N LEU A 235 2.24 -12.94 3.79
CA LEU A 235 3.55 -12.43 4.18
C LEU A 235 3.38 -11.04 4.82
N GLN A 236 3.61 -10.95 6.14
CA GLN A 236 3.67 -9.67 6.82
C GLN A 236 5.06 -9.04 6.67
N VAL A 237 5.27 -8.26 5.62
CA VAL A 237 6.56 -7.67 5.25
C VAL A 237 6.37 -6.44 4.37
N ASP A 238 7.28 -5.46 4.48
CA ASP A 238 7.32 -4.35 3.54
C ASP A 238 7.89 -4.83 2.19
N ILE A 239 7.24 -4.46 1.08
CA ILE A 239 7.68 -4.81 -0.28
C ILE A 239 9.12 -4.32 -0.51
N GLN A 240 9.53 -3.21 0.10
CA GLN A 240 10.90 -2.69 0.06
C GLN A 240 11.96 -3.75 0.44
N HIS A 241 11.59 -4.71 1.29
CA HIS A 241 12.49 -5.71 1.86
C HIS A 241 12.20 -7.15 1.43
N LEU A 242 11.24 -7.37 0.53
CA LEU A 242 10.78 -8.70 0.16
C LEU A 242 11.58 -9.27 -1.01
N ASP A 243 12.22 -10.41 -0.81
CA ASP A 243 12.76 -11.25 -1.89
C ASP A 243 11.84 -12.45 -2.14
N LEU A 244 11.05 -12.40 -3.23
CA LEU A 244 10.12 -13.47 -3.60
C LEU A 244 10.83 -14.82 -3.81
N ARG A 245 12.09 -14.81 -4.24
CA ARG A 245 12.86 -16.03 -4.53
C ARG A 245 13.24 -16.79 -3.26
N ARG A 246 13.15 -16.13 -2.11
CA ARG A 246 13.38 -16.72 -0.79
C ARG A 246 12.10 -17.14 -0.08
N VAL A 247 10.92 -16.89 -0.67
CA VAL A 247 9.65 -17.39 -0.15
C VAL A 247 9.62 -18.91 -0.36
N PRO A 248 9.41 -19.74 0.68
CA PRO A 248 9.54 -21.20 0.58
C PRO A 248 8.79 -21.80 -0.60
N PHE A 249 7.50 -21.48 -0.73
CA PHE A 249 6.66 -21.99 -1.81
C PHE A 249 7.19 -21.61 -3.21
N VAL A 250 7.53 -20.33 -3.42
CA VAL A 250 8.06 -19.85 -4.71
C VAL A 250 9.39 -20.53 -5.04
N ARG A 251 10.27 -20.66 -4.05
CA ARG A 251 11.58 -21.29 -4.21
C ARG A 251 11.48 -22.78 -4.52
N GLU A 252 10.58 -23.48 -3.87
CA GLU A 252 10.45 -24.95 -3.96
C GLU A 252 9.63 -25.39 -5.16
N LYS A 253 8.60 -24.63 -5.55
CA LYS A 253 7.69 -24.98 -6.64
C LYS A 253 7.97 -24.23 -7.93
N GLY A 254 8.62 -23.07 -7.87
CA GLY A 254 8.91 -22.23 -9.04
C GLY A 254 7.70 -21.92 -9.94
N PRO A 255 6.48 -21.69 -9.40
CA PRO A 255 5.32 -21.50 -10.26
C PRO A 255 5.41 -20.15 -11.00
N PRO A 256 4.83 -20.04 -12.21
CA PRO A 256 4.63 -18.76 -12.83
C PRO A 256 3.80 -17.83 -11.91
N VAL A 257 4.26 -16.60 -11.75
CA VAL A 257 3.64 -15.62 -10.85
C VAL A 257 2.83 -14.59 -11.62
N ILE A 258 1.70 -14.20 -11.05
CA ILE A 258 0.82 -13.15 -11.56
C ILE A 258 0.63 -12.11 -10.47
N ALA A 259 1.11 -10.90 -10.71
CA ALA A 259 1.04 -9.82 -9.72
C ALA A 259 -0.26 -9.03 -9.84
N VAL A 260 -0.93 -8.79 -8.71
CA VAL A 260 -2.19 -8.05 -8.67
C VAL A 260 -2.21 -6.99 -7.56
N GLY A 261 -3.00 -5.93 -7.76
CA GLY A 261 -3.18 -4.88 -6.74
C GLY A 261 -4.38 -3.99 -7.04
N LYS A 262 -5.21 -3.70 -6.03
CA LYS A 262 -6.46 -2.93 -6.20
C LYS A 262 -6.31 -1.42 -5.96
N HIS A 263 -5.30 -1.00 -5.21
CA HIS A 263 -4.91 0.39 -4.95
C HIS A 263 -3.51 0.40 -4.38
N LEU A 264 -2.54 -0.09 -5.17
CA LEU A 264 -1.17 -0.14 -4.69
C LEU A 264 -0.60 1.28 -4.76
N CYS A 265 -0.26 1.85 -3.60
CA CYS A 265 0.25 3.23 -3.51
C CYS A 265 1.45 3.45 -4.44
N GLY A 266 1.68 4.70 -4.85
CA GLY A 266 2.77 5.12 -5.74
C GLY A 266 4.08 4.37 -5.54
N ALA A 267 4.80 4.64 -4.44
CA ALA A 267 6.07 3.95 -4.14
C ALA A 267 5.92 2.42 -4.05
N ALA A 268 4.82 1.90 -3.49
CA ALA A 268 4.60 0.47 -3.37
C ALA A 268 4.47 -0.23 -4.72
N THR A 269 3.92 0.45 -5.74
CA THR A 269 3.87 -0.04 -7.12
C THR A 269 5.27 -0.19 -7.68
N ASP A 270 6.12 0.83 -7.54
CA ASP A 270 7.49 0.80 -8.05
C ASP A 270 8.35 -0.26 -7.31
N LEU A 271 8.17 -0.38 -5.99
CA LEU A 271 8.78 -1.44 -5.18
C LEU A 271 8.33 -2.85 -5.62
N ALA A 272 7.05 -3.04 -5.95
CA ALA A 272 6.53 -4.32 -6.43
C ALA A 272 7.09 -4.68 -7.82
N LEU A 273 7.19 -3.70 -8.72
CA LEU A 273 7.82 -3.89 -10.03
C LEU A 273 9.30 -4.26 -9.90
N ARG A 274 10.04 -3.67 -8.95
CA ARG A 274 11.41 -4.08 -8.64
C ARG A 274 11.47 -5.49 -8.05
N CYS A 275 10.57 -5.82 -7.12
CA CYS A 275 10.46 -7.14 -6.51
C CYS A 275 10.26 -8.26 -7.54
N LEU A 276 9.50 -7.99 -8.60
CA LEU A 276 9.24 -8.94 -9.68
C LEU A 276 10.41 -9.08 -10.67
N PHE A 277 11.06 -7.97 -11.04
CA PHE A 277 11.93 -7.93 -12.22
C PHE A 277 13.41 -7.63 -11.96
N GLU A 278 13.79 -7.25 -10.74
CA GLU A 278 15.18 -6.94 -10.39
C GLU A 278 15.80 -8.06 -9.57
N THR A 279 16.80 -8.72 -10.12
CA THR A 279 17.67 -9.65 -9.40
C THR A 279 18.83 -8.86 -8.80
N ASN A 280 18.69 -8.45 -7.54
CA ASN A 280 19.80 -7.80 -6.84
C ASN A 280 20.82 -8.87 -6.41
N ILE A 281 21.54 -9.45 -7.39
CA ILE A 281 22.74 -10.27 -7.15
C ILE A 281 23.87 -9.31 -6.81
N LYS A 282 23.75 -8.63 -5.67
CA LYS A 282 24.90 -8.05 -5.00
C LYS A 282 25.16 -8.93 -3.79
N ASN A 283 26.09 -9.86 -3.97
CA ASN A 283 26.90 -10.38 -2.87
C ASN A 283 27.59 -9.17 -2.22
N GLN A 284 26.89 -8.48 -1.33
CA GLN A 284 27.55 -7.72 -0.29
C GLN A 284 27.65 -8.69 0.87
N ASP A 285 28.82 -9.32 0.96
CA ASP A 285 29.37 -9.82 2.20
C ASP A 285 29.39 -8.66 3.22
N GLU A 286 28.27 -8.40 3.86
CA GLU A 286 28.28 -7.91 5.23
C GLU A 286 28.15 -9.14 6.11
N GLN A 287 29.27 -9.85 6.26
CA GLN A 287 29.44 -10.68 7.45
C GLN A 287 29.14 -9.79 8.67
N PRO A 288 28.26 -10.21 9.59
CA PRO A 288 28.18 -9.53 10.88
C PRO A 288 29.59 -9.59 11.50
N PRO A 289 30.10 -8.50 12.08
CA PRO A 289 31.45 -8.48 12.62
C PRO A 289 31.60 -9.65 13.61
N PRO A 290 32.70 -10.43 13.51
CA PRO A 290 32.88 -11.58 14.37
C PRO A 290 32.80 -11.12 15.82
N LYS A 291 31.93 -11.77 16.59
CA LYS A 291 31.90 -11.59 18.05
C LYS A 291 33.32 -11.83 18.56
N ARG A 292 33.88 -10.80 19.16
CA ARG A 292 35.15 -10.81 19.89
C ARG A 292 35.26 -12.10 20.71
N ILE A 293 36.16 -12.98 20.29
CA ILE A 293 36.59 -14.14 21.06
C ILE A 293 37.25 -13.62 22.34
N LYS A 294 36.78 -14.06 23.50
CA LYS A 294 37.58 -14.10 24.72
C LYS A 294 37.80 -15.56 25.11
N LEU A 295 39.07 -15.93 25.06
CA LEU A 295 39.73 -17.15 25.50
C LEU A 295 39.37 -17.46 26.98
N SER A 296 38.86 -18.66 27.31
CA SER A 296 39.56 -19.79 27.97
C SER A 296 38.44 -20.59 28.69
N GLN A 297 38.39 -21.92 28.86
CA GLN A 297 39.38 -22.98 29.03
C GLN A 297 38.62 -24.35 29.04
N GLY A 298 39.22 -25.44 28.49
CA GLY A 298 38.86 -26.87 28.70
C GLY A 298 37.50 -27.31 28.13
N THR A 299 37.31 -28.46 27.47
CA THR A 299 37.95 -29.78 27.48
C THR A 299 37.56 -30.51 26.18
N GLU A 300 38.42 -31.44 25.76
CA GLU A 300 38.24 -32.33 24.61
C GLU A 300 37.00 -33.21 24.75
N ASP A 301 36.23 -33.39 23.67
CA ASP A 301 35.68 -34.71 23.35
C ASP A 301 35.24 -34.82 21.87
N ASN A 302 35.67 -35.91 21.25
CA ASN A 302 35.40 -36.31 19.88
C ASN A 302 33.96 -36.85 19.75
N THR A 303 33.19 -36.42 18.74
CA THR A 303 32.27 -37.32 18.01
C THR A 303 31.66 -36.69 16.75
N SER A 304 31.99 -37.29 15.60
CA SER A 304 31.20 -37.49 14.37
C SER A 304 30.21 -36.40 13.92
N SER A 305 30.63 -35.62 12.92
CA SER A 305 29.78 -34.79 12.06
C SER A 305 28.97 -35.63 11.04
N PRO A 306 27.65 -35.40 10.86
CA PRO A 306 26.89 -35.92 9.72
C PRO A 306 27.09 -35.02 8.47
N PRO A 307 26.82 -35.53 7.25
CA PRO A 307 27.38 -35.00 6.02
C PRO A 307 26.73 -33.69 5.56
N LEU A 308 27.57 -32.87 4.94
CA LEU A 308 27.28 -31.66 4.17
C LEU A 308 26.06 -31.86 3.25
N SER A 309 24.93 -31.26 3.62
CA SER A 309 23.78 -31.10 2.74
C SER A 309 24.05 -29.95 1.77
N ARG A 310 24.36 -30.34 0.52
CA ARG A 310 24.17 -29.65 -0.77
C ARG A 310 24.20 -28.12 -0.72
N GLU A 311 25.27 -27.60 -1.30
CA GLU A 311 25.53 -26.20 -1.63
C GLU A 311 24.30 -25.51 -2.23
N ALA A 312 23.97 -24.35 -1.68
CA ALA A 312 22.98 -23.41 -2.18
C ALA A 312 23.55 -22.66 -3.40
N GLY A 313 23.53 -23.30 -4.56
CA GLY A 313 23.87 -22.71 -5.85
C GLY A 313 22.68 -22.80 -6.80
N GLU A 314 22.37 -21.69 -7.49
CA GLU A 314 21.26 -21.48 -8.42
C GLU A 314 19.88 -21.21 -7.79
N GLN A 315 19.67 -19.95 -7.36
CA GLN A 315 18.33 -19.40 -7.19
C GLN A 315 17.68 -19.31 -8.58
N GLY A 316 16.67 -20.14 -8.85
CA GLY A 316 15.92 -20.12 -10.11
C GLY A 316 15.33 -18.75 -10.42
N GLU A 317 15.27 -18.42 -11.72
CA GLU A 317 14.68 -17.18 -12.21
C GLU A 317 13.18 -17.13 -11.90
N LEU A 318 12.69 -15.98 -11.42
CA LEU A 318 11.26 -15.79 -11.15
C LEU A 318 10.51 -15.63 -12.47
N VAL A 319 9.64 -16.59 -12.81
CA VAL A 319 8.82 -16.53 -14.02
C VAL A 319 7.59 -15.67 -13.78
N VAL A 320 7.52 -14.49 -14.40
CA VAL A 320 6.37 -13.58 -14.30
C VAL A 320 5.47 -13.73 -15.52
N SER A 321 4.26 -14.28 -15.35
CA SER A 321 3.29 -14.48 -16.45
C SER A 321 2.47 -13.22 -16.77
N GLY A 322 2.42 -12.26 -15.85
CA GLY A 322 1.78 -10.97 -16.10
C GLY A 322 1.43 -10.22 -14.82
N LEU A 323 0.82 -9.05 -14.99
CA LEU A 323 0.37 -8.22 -13.88
C LEU A 323 -0.88 -7.42 -14.20
N SER A 324 -1.63 -7.08 -13.16
CA SER A 324 -2.81 -6.21 -13.19
C SER A 324 -2.90 -5.38 -11.90
N ILE A 325 -2.42 -4.13 -11.96
CA ILE A 325 -2.28 -3.25 -10.80
C ILE A 325 -3.04 -1.94 -11.04
N ALA A 326 -4.05 -1.67 -10.22
CA ALA A 326 -4.72 -0.38 -10.20
C ALA A 326 -3.84 0.66 -9.51
N LEU A 327 -3.51 1.70 -10.26
CA LEU A 327 -2.53 2.72 -9.87
C LEU A 327 -3.22 3.82 -9.05
N CYS A 328 -2.60 4.20 -7.94
CA CYS A 328 -3.11 5.28 -7.10
C CYS A 328 -2.00 6.00 -6.34
N CYS A 329 -2.35 7.14 -5.72
CA CYS A 329 -1.48 7.88 -4.81
C CYS A 329 -0.10 8.20 -5.42
N HIS A 330 -0.06 8.73 -6.65
CA HIS A 330 1.18 9.19 -7.30
C HIS A 330 1.95 10.20 -6.45
N HIS A 331 1.25 10.96 -5.59
CA HIS A 331 1.85 11.84 -4.59
C HIS A 331 2.71 11.13 -3.53
N ARG A 332 2.66 9.79 -3.45
CA ARG A 332 3.52 8.97 -2.59
C ARG A 332 4.61 8.26 -3.37
N CYS A 333 4.77 8.55 -4.66
CA CYS A 333 5.93 8.09 -5.40
C CYS A 333 7.19 8.76 -4.85
N ASP A 334 8.29 8.04 -4.90
CA ASP A 334 9.59 8.52 -4.43
C ASP A 334 10.62 8.23 -5.51
N TRP A 335 11.53 9.19 -5.75
CA TRP A 335 12.49 9.06 -6.83
C TRP A 335 13.39 7.84 -6.64
N ARG A 336 13.85 7.53 -5.43
CA ARG A 336 14.73 6.37 -5.17
C ARG A 336 14.08 5.07 -5.65
N HIS A 337 12.82 4.87 -5.29
CA HIS A 337 12.04 3.68 -5.60
C HIS A 337 11.58 3.63 -7.07
N TYR A 338 11.33 4.78 -7.68
CA TYR A 338 10.73 4.88 -9.00
C TYR A 338 11.51 4.09 -10.06
N VAL A 339 10.79 3.35 -10.91
CA VAL A 339 11.38 2.48 -11.94
C VAL A 339 11.57 3.20 -13.28
N GLY A 340 10.77 4.24 -13.56
CA GLY A 340 10.78 4.96 -14.83
C GLY A 340 11.85 6.05 -14.94
N LYS A 341 13.00 5.89 -14.29
CA LYS A 341 14.05 6.93 -14.25
C LYS A 341 14.66 7.19 -15.61
N ASP A 342 14.96 6.14 -16.37
CA ASP A 342 15.56 6.26 -17.69
C ASP A 342 14.62 6.95 -18.66
N PHE A 343 13.32 6.64 -18.59
CA PHE A 343 12.29 7.35 -19.32
C PHE A 343 12.28 8.86 -19.00
N PHE A 344 12.40 9.24 -17.72
CA PHE A 344 12.48 10.66 -17.36
C PHE A 344 13.73 11.33 -17.95
N ARG A 345 14.89 10.67 -17.86
CA ARG A 345 16.16 11.17 -18.41
C ARG A 345 16.10 11.36 -19.92
N GLU A 346 15.54 10.38 -20.65
CA GLU A 346 15.33 10.44 -22.10
C GLU A 346 14.43 11.61 -22.51
N ARG A 347 13.54 12.05 -21.62
CA ARG A 347 12.65 13.20 -21.80
C ARG A 347 13.25 14.52 -21.31
N GLY A 348 14.52 14.53 -20.93
CA GLY A 348 15.20 15.71 -20.38
C GLY A 348 14.71 16.12 -19.00
N LEU A 349 14.14 15.18 -18.24
CA LEU A 349 13.62 15.39 -16.89
C LEU A 349 14.55 14.72 -15.88
N GLY A 350 14.67 15.34 -14.71
CA GLY A 350 15.41 14.81 -13.58
C GLY A 350 14.55 14.62 -12.33
N PRO A 351 15.20 14.37 -11.18
CA PRO A 351 14.51 14.19 -9.91
C PRO A 351 13.76 15.44 -9.46
N GLN A 352 14.30 16.64 -9.77
CA GLN A 352 13.66 17.91 -9.44
C GLN A 352 12.28 18.05 -10.13
N GLU A 353 12.22 17.77 -11.43
CA GLU A 353 10.95 17.75 -12.16
C GLU A 353 10.04 16.63 -11.66
N PHE A 354 10.59 15.45 -11.36
CA PHE A 354 9.81 14.35 -10.83
C PHE A 354 9.10 14.72 -9.52
N PHE A 355 9.81 15.30 -8.54
CA PHE A 355 9.21 15.70 -7.27
C PHE A 355 8.14 16.79 -7.44
N ALA A 356 8.34 17.72 -8.37
CA ALA A 356 7.33 18.70 -8.72
C ALA A 356 6.08 18.03 -9.31
N PHE A 357 6.24 17.13 -10.30
CA PHE A 357 5.12 16.43 -10.93
C PHE A 357 4.42 15.47 -9.97
N GLN A 358 5.17 14.81 -9.09
CA GLN A 358 4.65 14.00 -8.01
C GLN A 358 3.71 14.82 -7.11
N ARG A 359 4.08 16.05 -6.75
CA ARG A 359 3.21 16.93 -5.94
C ARG A 359 2.01 17.46 -6.73
N MET A 360 2.25 17.95 -7.95
CA MET A 360 1.22 18.42 -8.87
C MET A 360 0.19 17.32 -9.24
N SER A 361 0.57 16.04 -9.14
CA SER A 361 -0.35 14.92 -9.38
C SER A 361 -1.58 14.92 -8.45
N SER A 362 -1.46 15.51 -7.25
CA SER A 362 -2.57 15.66 -6.30
C SER A 362 -3.68 16.58 -6.83
N TRP A 363 -3.36 17.49 -7.77
CA TRP A 363 -4.34 18.40 -8.36
C TRP A 363 -5.42 17.68 -9.17
N ALA A 364 -5.14 16.45 -9.63
CA ALA A 364 -6.11 15.60 -10.32
C ALA A 364 -7.36 15.28 -9.47
N THR A 365 -7.28 15.42 -8.14
CA THR A 365 -8.36 15.08 -7.21
C THR A 365 -8.88 16.26 -6.38
N CYS A 366 -8.23 17.43 -6.41
CA CYS A 366 -8.59 18.58 -5.55
C CYS A 366 -9.98 19.21 -5.87
N GLY A 367 -10.62 18.87 -6.99
CA GLY A 367 -11.97 19.38 -7.34
C GLY A 367 -13.13 18.80 -6.51
N MET A 368 -12.96 17.64 -5.88
CA MET A 368 -14.09 16.90 -5.26
C MET A 368 -14.41 17.33 -3.82
N SER A 369 -13.42 17.86 -3.07
CA SER A 369 -13.62 18.30 -1.67
C SER A 369 -14.59 19.48 -1.52
N ARG A 370 -14.92 20.19 -2.60
CA ARG A 370 -15.94 21.24 -2.61
C ARG A 370 -17.38 20.70 -2.66
N VAL A 371 -17.59 19.51 -3.22
CA VAL A 371 -18.93 18.90 -3.37
C VAL A 371 -19.32 18.05 -2.14
N ALA A 372 -18.32 17.49 -1.44
CA ALA A 372 -18.54 16.63 -0.26
C ALA A 372 -18.91 17.40 1.04
N ARG A 373 -18.90 18.75 1.05
CA ARG A 373 -19.26 19.59 2.21
C ARG A 373 -20.74 20.02 2.22
N THR A 374 -21.66 19.13 1.86
CA THR A 374 -23.08 19.32 2.20
C THR A 374 -23.30 18.90 3.67
N PRO A 375 -24.02 19.70 4.48
CA PRO A 375 -24.21 19.39 5.91
C PRO A 375 -25.06 18.13 6.06
N LYS A 376 -24.48 17.06 6.61
CA LYS A 376 -25.23 15.86 6.97
C LYS A 376 -26.17 16.21 8.14
N ASN A 377 -27.46 16.35 7.85
CA ASN A 377 -28.49 16.28 8.88
C ASN A 377 -28.45 14.89 9.52
N SER A 378 -28.22 14.88 10.82
CA SER A 378 -28.09 13.70 11.66
C SER A 378 -29.45 13.08 11.95
N GLN A 379 -29.77 11.97 11.29
CA GLN A 379 -30.64 10.91 11.81
C GLN A 379 -30.53 9.67 10.93
N GLY A 380 -30.03 8.56 11.50
CA GLY A 380 -29.89 7.29 10.81
C GLY A 380 -28.87 6.38 11.49
N ASN A 381 -29.37 5.53 12.38
CA ASN A 381 -28.60 4.55 13.14
C ASN A 381 -28.23 3.38 12.21
N ALA A 382 -26.98 3.30 11.75
CA ALA A 382 -26.44 2.15 11.03
C ALA A 382 -25.05 1.80 11.57
N ASN A 383 -24.79 0.51 11.76
CA ASN A 383 -23.60 -0.05 12.39
C ASN A 383 -22.30 0.37 11.68
N ALA A 384 -21.67 1.43 12.18
CA ALA A 384 -20.38 1.93 11.74
C ALA A 384 -19.24 0.99 12.18
N THR A 385 -18.85 0.06 11.30
CA THR A 385 -17.62 -0.74 11.49
C THR A 385 -16.66 -0.74 10.29
N ASP A 386 -17.08 -0.26 9.11
CA ASP A 386 -16.20 -0.16 7.93
C ASP A 386 -15.82 1.30 7.55
N GLU A 387 -16.37 2.32 8.22
CA GLU A 387 -16.25 3.73 7.80
C GLU A 387 -14.99 4.47 8.28
N GLN A 388 -14.15 3.86 9.13
CA GLN A 388 -13.06 4.60 9.81
C GLN A 388 -11.67 4.42 9.21
N GLU A 389 -11.46 3.47 8.28
CA GLU A 389 -10.12 3.22 7.72
C GLU A 389 -9.82 3.99 6.42
N GLU A 390 -10.83 4.62 5.78
CA GLU A 390 -10.67 5.20 4.43
C GLU A 390 -10.54 6.74 4.37
N VAL A 391 -10.66 7.44 5.51
CA VAL A 391 -10.52 8.91 5.54
C VAL A 391 -9.06 9.36 5.29
N GLU A 392 -8.08 8.46 5.34
CA GLU A 392 -6.65 8.81 5.22
C GLU A 392 -6.11 8.86 3.77
N HIS A 393 -6.91 8.49 2.76
CA HIS A 393 -6.45 8.52 1.36
C HIS A 393 -6.88 9.76 0.57
N GLU A 394 -7.73 10.63 1.13
CA GLU A 394 -8.25 11.82 0.44
C GLU A 394 -7.64 13.16 0.92
N ASP A 395 -6.84 13.17 2.00
CA ASP A 395 -6.55 14.41 2.73
C ASP A 395 -5.09 14.88 2.68
N SER A 396 -4.51 14.95 1.47
CA SER A 396 -3.24 15.63 1.23
C SER A 396 -3.25 16.41 -0.09
N CYS A 397 -4.15 17.39 -0.23
CA CYS A 397 -4.00 18.43 -1.26
C CYS A 397 -3.03 19.48 -0.69
N GLU A 398 -1.85 19.64 -1.27
CA GLU A 398 -0.93 20.73 -0.89
C GLU A 398 -1.61 22.08 -1.13
N THR A 399 -1.45 23.02 -0.19
CA THR A 399 -2.01 24.37 -0.30
C THR A 399 -1.35 25.10 -1.47
N ILE A 400 -2.16 25.51 -2.45
CA ILE A 400 -1.71 26.15 -3.68
C ILE A 400 -1.49 27.65 -3.41
N PRO A 401 -0.45 28.31 -3.98
CA PRO A 401 -0.28 29.75 -3.85
C PRO A 401 -1.53 30.52 -4.29
N GLU A 402 -1.98 31.51 -3.51
CA GLU A 402 -3.20 32.28 -3.80
C GLU A 402 -3.15 32.97 -5.18
N ASN A 403 -1.95 33.40 -5.61
CA ASN A 403 -1.71 34.00 -6.93
C ASN A 403 -1.89 33.03 -8.11
N PHE A 404 -1.75 31.72 -7.87
CA PHE A 404 -1.95 30.70 -8.90
C PHE A 404 -3.44 30.33 -9.03
N ASN A 405 -4.21 30.39 -7.94
CA ASN A 405 -5.65 30.16 -7.94
C ASN A 405 -6.43 31.21 -8.75
N SER A 406 -5.93 32.43 -8.88
CA SER A 406 -6.56 33.49 -9.68
C SER A 406 -6.25 33.40 -11.17
N THR A 407 -5.17 32.70 -11.56
CA THR A 407 -4.71 32.61 -12.96
C THR A 407 -5.10 31.29 -13.64
N VAL A 408 -5.03 30.16 -12.94
CA VAL A 408 -5.30 28.83 -13.54
C VAL A 408 -6.63 28.28 -13.05
N SER A 409 -7.52 27.96 -13.98
CA SER A 409 -8.85 27.43 -13.66
C SER A 409 -8.75 26.12 -12.87
N ALA A 410 -9.79 25.78 -12.11
CA ALA A 410 -9.84 24.49 -11.41
C ALA A 410 -9.74 23.31 -12.40
N GLU A 411 -10.36 23.45 -13.58
CA GLU A 411 -10.35 22.43 -14.64
C GLU A 411 -8.95 22.24 -15.24
N GLU A 412 -8.23 23.34 -15.49
CA GLU A 412 -6.87 23.26 -16.02
C GLU A 412 -5.90 22.66 -15.00
N ARG A 413 -6.04 22.97 -13.71
CA ARG A 413 -5.25 22.33 -12.65
C ARG A 413 -5.51 20.83 -12.56
N GLU A 414 -6.78 20.42 -12.62
CA GLU A 414 -7.15 19.01 -12.63
C GLU A 414 -6.57 18.30 -13.88
N HIS A 415 -6.58 18.99 -15.02
CA HIS A 415 -5.94 18.50 -16.25
C HIS A 415 -4.42 18.33 -16.09
N ILE A 416 -3.72 19.33 -15.55
CA ILE A 416 -2.28 19.28 -15.26
C ILE A 416 -1.96 18.13 -14.31
N GLY A 417 -2.72 17.98 -13.21
CA GLY A 417 -2.51 16.88 -12.28
C GLY A 417 -2.66 15.50 -12.94
N ARG A 418 -3.63 15.35 -13.86
CA ARG A 418 -3.77 14.13 -14.67
C ARG A 418 -2.58 13.90 -15.59
N LEU A 419 -2.07 14.95 -16.24
CA LEU A 419 -0.86 14.83 -17.07
C LEU A 419 0.33 14.39 -16.22
N CYS A 420 0.53 14.94 -15.02
CA CYS A 420 1.59 14.49 -14.11
C CYS A 420 1.45 12.99 -13.76
N LYS A 421 0.24 12.52 -13.42
CA LYS A 421 -0.03 11.09 -13.18
C LYS A 421 0.34 10.24 -14.40
N THR A 422 -0.18 10.60 -15.57
CA THR A 422 0.07 9.89 -16.83
C THR A 422 1.55 9.83 -17.17
N LEU A 423 2.31 10.91 -16.96
CA LEU A 423 3.75 10.93 -17.25
C LEU A 423 4.54 9.95 -16.36
N ILE A 424 4.21 9.89 -15.07
CA ILE A 424 4.78 8.92 -14.12
C ILE A 424 4.42 7.50 -14.55
N ASP A 425 3.19 7.26 -15.00
CA ASP A 425 2.76 5.93 -15.43
C ASP A 425 3.39 5.50 -16.76
N HIS A 426 3.70 6.44 -17.65
CA HIS A 426 4.46 6.16 -18.87
C HIS A 426 5.88 5.69 -18.57
N GLY A 427 6.51 6.18 -17.50
CA GLY A 427 7.81 5.64 -17.07
C GLY A 427 7.71 4.19 -16.60
N ARG A 428 6.60 3.79 -15.97
CA ARG A 428 6.32 2.38 -15.62
C ARG A 428 6.06 1.52 -16.86
N LEU A 429 5.35 2.05 -17.86
CA LEU A 429 5.20 1.38 -19.17
C LEU A 429 6.56 1.15 -19.82
N HIS A 430 7.39 2.18 -19.89
CA HIS A 430 8.72 2.10 -20.48
C HIS A 430 9.58 1.03 -19.78
N TYR A 431 9.60 1.05 -18.45
CA TYR A 431 10.31 0.04 -17.66
C TYR A 431 9.82 -1.38 -17.97
N LEU A 432 8.51 -1.62 -18.03
CA LEU A 432 7.96 -2.93 -18.35
C LEU A 432 8.28 -3.39 -19.79
N GLN A 433 8.31 -2.46 -20.75
CA GLN A 433 8.74 -2.75 -22.12
C GLN A 433 10.20 -3.22 -22.17
N GLN A 434 11.09 -2.55 -21.42
CA GLN A 434 12.50 -2.95 -21.30
C GLN A 434 12.67 -4.34 -20.66
N LYS A 435 11.72 -4.77 -19.81
CA LYS A 435 11.68 -6.12 -19.23
C LYS A 435 11.04 -7.18 -20.15
N GLY A 436 10.71 -6.83 -21.40
CA GLY A 436 10.17 -7.77 -22.38
C GLY A 436 8.66 -8.01 -22.27
N PHE A 437 7.92 -7.08 -21.65
CA PHE A 437 6.47 -7.15 -21.53
C PHE A 437 5.79 -6.21 -22.53
N LYS A 438 4.53 -6.51 -22.85
CA LYS A 438 3.60 -5.63 -23.55
C LYS A 438 2.68 -4.99 -22.52
N PRO A 439 3.03 -3.80 -21.99
CA PRO A 439 2.20 -3.15 -20.99
C PRO A 439 1.13 -2.26 -21.62
N SER A 440 0.07 -1.97 -20.86
CA SER A 440 -1.03 -1.11 -21.25
C SER A 440 -1.57 -0.36 -20.03
N LEU A 441 -1.93 0.91 -20.23
CA LEU A 441 -2.72 1.71 -19.29
C LEU A 441 -4.14 1.88 -19.84
N ARG A 442 -5.16 1.68 -19.01
CA ARG A 442 -6.57 1.88 -19.39
C ARG A 442 -7.38 2.43 -18.22
N TYR A 443 -8.47 3.13 -18.53
CA TYR A 443 -9.46 3.43 -17.51
C TYR A 443 -10.32 2.19 -17.27
N TYR A 444 -10.13 1.53 -16.13
CA TYR A 444 -10.84 0.30 -15.77
C TYR A 444 -12.16 0.55 -15.04
N THR A 445 -12.36 1.77 -14.53
CA THR A 445 -13.61 2.17 -13.91
C THR A 445 -13.92 3.63 -14.22
N SER A 446 -15.19 3.99 -14.11
CA SER A 446 -15.64 5.35 -14.32
C SER A 446 -15.30 6.26 -13.13
N ARG A 447 -15.24 7.57 -13.37
CA ARG A 447 -14.81 8.56 -12.38
C ARG A 447 -15.81 8.74 -11.23
N ASP A 448 -17.09 8.43 -11.46
CA ASP A 448 -18.13 8.38 -10.43
C ASP A 448 -17.87 7.25 -9.41
N VAL A 449 -17.16 6.19 -9.81
CA VAL A 449 -16.76 5.10 -8.91
C VAL A 449 -15.46 5.46 -8.18
N SER A 450 -14.44 5.89 -8.91
CA SER A 450 -13.15 6.27 -8.32
C SER A 450 -12.39 7.26 -9.20
N LEU A 451 -11.69 8.19 -8.57
CA LEU A 451 -10.73 9.07 -9.23
C LEU A 451 -9.39 8.38 -9.52
N GLU A 452 -9.11 7.28 -8.82
CA GLU A 452 -7.95 6.41 -9.06
C GLU A 452 -8.40 5.23 -9.91
N ASN A 453 -8.58 5.52 -11.20
CA ASN A 453 -9.27 4.65 -12.15
C ASN A 453 -8.40 4.16 -13.31
N VAL A 454 -7.08 4.26 -13.19
CA VAL A 454 -6.14 3.75 -14.18
C VAL A 454 -5.61 2.38 -13.76
N LEU A 455 -5.67 1.43 -14.68
CA LEU A 455 -5.14 0.08 -14.50
C LEU A 455 -3.88 -0.10 -15.36
N LEU A 456 -2.79 -0.50 -14.73
CA LEU A 456 -1.60 -0.98 -15.40
C LEU A 456 -1.68 -2.49 -15.56
N THR A 457 -1.65 -2.95 -16.81
CA THR A 457 -1.57 -4.38 -17.14
C THR A 457 -0.32 -4.64 -17.95
N ALA A 458 0.24 -5.85 -17.83
CA ALA A 458 1.33 -6.29 -18.70
C ALA A 458 1.35 -7.81 -18.82
N VAL A 459 1.66 -8.29 -20.02
CA VAL A 459 1.89 -9.71 -20.32
C VAL A 459 3.22 -9.86 -21.09
N PRO A 460 3.93 -10.99 -20.99
CA PRO A 460 5.16 -11.20 -21.74
C PRO A 460 4.96 -11.04 -23.25
N ILE A 461 5.95 -10.45 -23.93
CA ILE A 461 5.99 -10.46 -25.40
C ILE A 461 6.38 -11.88 -25.81
N LEU A 462 5.48 -12.59 -26.49
CA LEU A 462 5.80 -13.87 -27.09
C LEU A 462 6.96 -13.68 -28.07
N LYS A 463 8.09 -14.35 -27.82
CA LYS A 463 9.17 -14.44 -28.80
C LYS A 463 8.62 -15.24 -29.97
N SER A 464 8.40 -14.56 -31.09
CA SER A 464 7.99 -15.14 -32.37
C SER A 464 9.05 -16.06 -32.94
#